data_AF-A0A9E3S0C0-F1
#
_entry.id   AF-A0A9E3S0C0-F1
#
_cell.length_a   1.000
_cell.length_b   1.000
_cell.length_c   1.000
_cell.angle_alpha   90.00
_cell.angle_beta   90.00
_cell.angle_gamma   90.00
#
_symmetry.space_group_name_H-M   'P 1'
#
loop_
_entity.id
_entity.type
_entity.pdbx_description
1 polymer ?
#
loop_
_entity_poly.entity_id
_entity_poly.type
_entity_poly.pdbx_seq_one_letter_code
_entity_poly.pdbx_strand_id
1 'polypeptide(L)'
;MKKIAIGIMSQEKIRERMLAIAKGEYKPKPGEPKVWFTSMKSLAEVLSDDNRALLKTIRDSQPESISGLAVITGRKPGNLSRTLKTMSHYGIVEMRRENRHVRPIVMATEFQILAA
;
A
#
# COMPACT_ATOMS: atom_id res chain seq x y z
N MET A 1 10.54 10.67 -2.95
CA MET A 1 9.79 9.45 -2.59
C MET A 1 9.95 8.41 -3.70
N LYS A 2 9.79 7.12 -3.41
CA LYS A 2 9.94 6.07 -4.43
C LYS A 2 8.61 5.88 -5.16
N LYS A 3 8.68 5.72 -6.48
CA LYS A 3 7.54 5.26 -7.31
C LYS A 3 7.35 3.77 -7.10
N ILE A 4 6.12 3.31 -6.85
CA ILE A 4 5.80 1.88 -6.74
C ILE A 4 5.16 1.41 -8.04
N ALA A 5 5.73 0.36 -8.63
CA ALA A 5 5.09 -0.37 -9.71
C ALA A 5 4.07 -1.35 -9.14
N ILE A 6 2.83 -1.24 -9.61
CA ILE A 6 1.69 -2.08 -9.24
C ILE A 6 1.28 -2.88 -10.46
N GLY A 7 1.22 -4.20 -10.31
CA GLY A 7 0.75 -5.10 -11.33
C GLY A 7 -0.67 -5.58 -11.06
N ILE A 8 -1.41 -5.89 -12.11
CA ILE A 8 -2.75 -6.48 -12.02
C ILE A 8 -2.75 -7.80 -12.77
N MET A 9 -3.15 -8.89 -12.10
CA MET A 9 -3.37 -10.21 -12.71
C MET A 9 -4.30 -11.05 -11.82
N SER A 10 -4.90 -12.12 -12.36
CA SER A 10 -5.77 -13.00 -11.58
C SER A 10 -5.05 -13.65 -10.38
N GLN A 11 -5.81 -14.02 -9.35
CA GLN A 11 -5.24 -14.66 -8.15
C GLN A 11 -4.45 -15.94 -8.47
N GLU A 12 -4.91 -16.72 -9.45
CA GLU A 12 -4.21 -17.91 -9.94
C GLU A 12 -2.83 -17.56 -10.50
N LYS A 13 -2.75 -16.56 -11.40
CA LYS A 13 -1.46 -16.09 -11.96
C LYS A 13 -0.52 -15.53 -10.89
N ILE A 14 -1.04 -14.82 -9.88
CA ILE A 14 -0.23 -14.35 -8.75
C ILE A 14 0.38 -15.55 -8.01
N ARG A 15 -0.43 -16.59 -7.77
CA ARG A 15 0.00 -17.80 -7.07
C ARG A 15 1.03 -18.58 -7.86
N GLU A 16 0.79 -18.81 -9.15
CA GLU A 16 1.73 -19.46 -10.07
C GLU A 16 3.07 -18.73 -10.09
N ARG A 17 3.03 -17.40 -10.25
CA ARG A 17 4.21 -16.56 -10.21
C ARG A 17 4.98 -16.70 -8.89
N MET A 18 4.27 -16.67 -7.76
CA MET A 18 4.88 -16.83 -6.44
C MET A 18 5.58 -18.18 -6.29
N LEU A 19 4.95 -19.26 -6.77
CA LEU A 19 5.52 -20.60 -6.75
C LEU A 19 6.75 -20.70 -7.67
N ALA A 20 6.70 -20.14 -8.88
CA ALA A 20 7.84 -20.11 -9.79
C ALA A 20 9.04 -19.34 -9.21
N ILE A 21 8.78 -18.26 -8.48
CA ILE A 21 9.82 -17.51 -7.74
C ILE A 21 10.43 -18.37 -6.65
N ALA A 22 9.60 -19.03 -5.83
CA ALA A 22 10.07 -19.86 -4.73
C ALA A 22 10.89 -21.08 -5.23
N LYS A 23 10.53 -21.63 -6.39
CA LYS A 23 11.27 -22.72 -7.05
C LYS A 23 12.55 -22.28 -7.76
N GLY A 24 12.76 -20.97 -7.96
CA GLY A 24 13.88 -20.43 -8.75
C GLY A 24 13.70 -20.52 -10.27
N GLU A 25 12.55 -21.01 -10.76
CA GLU A 25 12.19 -21.04 -12.19
C GLU A 25 12.00 -19.64 -12.75
N TYR A 26 11.63 -18.68 -11.89
CA TYR A 26 11.45 -17.29 -12.26
C TYR A 26 12.16 -16.34 -11.30
N LYS A 27 12.99 -15.44 -11.85
CA LYS A 27 13.64 -14.38 -11.08
C LYS A 27 13.10 -13.01 -11.53
N PRO A 28 12.35 -12.28 -10.67
CA PRO A 28 11.83 -10.96 -11.02
C PRO A 28 12.96 -10.00 -11.37
N LYS A 29 12.84 -9.33 -12.51
CA LYS A 29 13.79 -8.31 -12.95
C LYS A 29 13.65 -7.02 -12.13
N PRO A 30 14.72 -6.21 -12.04
CA PRO A 30 14.62 -4.85 -11.54
C PRO A 30 13.54 -4.06 -12.30
N GLY A 31 12.61 -3.45 -11.57
CA GLY A 31 11.51 -2.65 -12.15
C GLY A 31 10.19 -3.40 -12.30
N GLU A 32 10.15 -4.72 -12.11
CA GLU A 32 8.89 -5.45 -12.08
C GLU A 32 8.06 -5.11 -10.83
N PRO A 33 6.70 -5.16 -10.93
CA PRO A 33 5.85 -4.96 -9.77
C PRO A 33 6.17 -5.93 -8.65
N LYS A 34 6.30 -5.36 -7.46
CA LYS A 34 6.36 -6.11 -6.19
C LYS A 34 4.98 -6.21 -5.54
N VAL A 35 4.06 -5.33 -5.95
CA VAL A 35 2.71 -5.23 -5.44
C VAL A 35 1.77 -5.69 -6.54
N TRP A 36 0.92 -6.68 -6.22
CA TRP A 36 0.00 -7.29 -7.17
C TRP A 36 -1.43 -7.21 -6.65
N PHE A 37 -2.33 -6.73 -7.50
CA PHE A 37 -3.78 -6.72 -7.25
C PHE A 37 -4.47 -7.73 -8.15
N THR A 38 -5.58 -8.30 -7.66
CA THR A 38 -6.35 -9.29 -8.42
C THR A 38 -7.20 -8.66 -9.51
N SER A 39 -7.47 -7.35 -9.42
CA SER A 39 -8.29 -6.60 -10.38
C SER A 39 -8.08 -5.10 -10.29
N MET A 40 -8.46 -4.37 -11.35
CA MET A 40 -8.55 -2.91 -11.33
C MET A 40 -9.51 -2.40 -10.25
N LYS A 41 -10.63 -3.11 -10.02
CA LYS A 41 -11.60 -2.76 -8.98
C LYS A 41 -10.95 -2.74 -7.60
N SER A 42 -10.22 -3.81 -7.24
CA SER A 42 -9.53 -3.89 -5.95
C SER A 42 -8.46 -2.81 -5.79
N LEU A 43 -7.78 -2.44 -6.89
CA LEU A 43 -6.82 -1.35 -6.89
C LEU A 43 -7.51 0.00 -6.63
N ALA A 44 -8.61 0.28 -7.33
CA ALA A 44 -9.36 1.52 -7.18
C ALA A 44 -9.94 1.70 -5.78
N GLU A 45 -10.33 0.61 -5.11
CA GLU A 45 -10.80 0.67 -3.72
C GLU A 45 -9.67 1.04 -2.73
N VAL A 46 -8.46 0.50 -2.93
CA VAL A 46 -7.30 0.80 -2.08
C VAL A 46 -6.72 2.18 -2.38
N LEU A 47 -6.62 2.57 -3.65
CA LEU A 47 -6.09 3.85 -4.12
C LEU A 47 -7.20 4.79 -4.59
N SER A 48 -8.34 4.81 -3.90
CA SER A 48 -9.40 5.79 -4.13
C SER A 48 -8.91 7.22 -3.91
N ASP A 49 -9.63 8.21 -4.43
CA ASP A 49 -9.23 9.62 -4.28
C ASP A 49 -9.07 10.03 -2.81
N ASP A 50 -10.01 9.63 -1.94
CA ASP A 50 -9.94 9.84 -0.49
C ASP A 50 -8.68 9.24 0.13
N ASN A 51 -8.31 8.04 -0.33
CA ASN A 51 -7.14 7.32 0.16
C ASN A 51 -5.84 7.95 -0.38
N ARG A 52 -5.83 8.46 -1.61
CA ARG A 52 -4.70 9.22 -2.15
C ARG A 52 -4.53 10.57 -1.46
N ALA A 53 -5.63 11.24 -1.09
CA ALA A 53 -5.61 12.44 -0.27
C ALA A 53 -5.11 12.15 1.16
N LEU A 54 -5.51 11.02 1.75
CA LEU A 54 -4.98 10.55 3.02
C LEU A 54 -3.46 10.35 2.97
N LEU A 55 -2.95 9.69 1.93
CA LEU A 55 -1.50 9.47 1.76
C LEU A 55 -0.74 10.80 1.65
N LYS A 56 -1.27 11.78 0.92
CA LYS A 56 -0.69 13.14 0.88
C LYS A 56 -0.68 13.78 2.27
N THR A 57 -1.80 13.69 3.00
CA THR A 57 -1.91 14.24 4.35
C THR A 57 -0.89 13.62 5.31
N ILE A 58 -0.71 12.29 5.29
CA ILE A 58 0.28 11.62 6.15
C ILE A 58 1.70 12.05 5.79
N ARG A 59 2.00 12.19 4.49
CA ARG A 59 3.30 12.69 4.03
C ARG A 59 3.58 14.10 4.55
N ASP A 60 2.61 14.99 4.42
CA ASP A 60 2.79 16.42 4.69
C ASP A 60 2.78 16.72 6.19
N SER A 61 1.92 16.04 6.96
CA SER A 61 1.78 16.25 8.40
C SER A 61 2.64 15.35 9.29
N GLN A 62 3.20 14.26 8.73
CA GLN A 62 4.06 13.30 9.43
C GLN A 62 3.56 12.90 10.83
N PRO A 63 2.29 12.48 10.98
CA PRO A 63 1.67 12.27 12.27
C PRO A 63 2.45 11.24 13.10
N GLU A 64 2.51 11.43 14.42
CA GLU A 64 3.21 10.53 15.33
C GLU A 64 2.37 9.28 15.68
N SER A 65 1.07 9.29 15.40
CA SER A 65 0.18 8.17 15.66
C SER A 65 -1.06 8.16 14.76
N ILE A 66 -1.74 7.01 14.69
CA ILE A 66 -3.07 6.90 14.04
C ILE A 66 -4.08 7.86 14.70
N SER A 67 -4.03 8.02 16.02
CA SER A 67 -4.91 8.94 16.74
C SER A 67 -4.64 10.40 16.36
N GLY A 68 -3.37 10.80 16.23
CA GLY A 68 -3.02 12.13 15.73
C GLY A 68 -3.49 12.37 14.30
N LEU A 69 -3.33 11.37 13.43
CA LEU A 69 -3.86 11.43 12.07
C LEU A 69 -5.40 11.53 12.03
N ALA A 70 -6.09 10.87 12.95
CA ALA A 70 -7.54 10.95 13.06
C ALA A 70 -8.02 12.37 13.39
N VAL A 71 -7.31 13.09 14.26
CA VAL A 71 -7.59 14.50 14.56
C VAL A 71 -7.39 15.38 13.33
N ILE A 72 -6.28 15.20 12.60
CA ILE A 72 -5.96 15.99 11.41
C ILE A 72 -6.98 15.77 10.29
N THR A 73 -7.40 14.51 10.09
CA THR A 73 -8.28 14.14 8.98
C THR A 73 -9.77 14.19 9.32
N GLY A 74 -10.13 14.33 10.60
CA GLY A 74 -11.50 14.19 11.09
C GLY A 74 -12.09 12.77 10.96
N ARG A 75 -11.28 11.77 10.57
CA ARG A 75 -11.76 10.40 10.33
C ARG A 75 -11.70 9.57 11.60
N LYS A 76 -12.62 8.60 11.73
CA LYS A 76 -12.62 7.65 12.87
C LYS A 76 -11.31 6.84 12.92
N PRO A 77 -10.61 6.74 14.07
CA PRO A 77 -9.34 6.00 14.20
C PRO A 77 -9.43 4.54 13.74
N GLY A 78 -10.53 3.84 14.06
CA GLY A 78 -10.72 2.44 13.65
C GLY A 78 -10.86 2.25 12.14
N ASN A 79 -11.37 3.24 11.42
CA ASN A 79 -11.45 3.19 9.96
C ASN A 79 -10.07 3.46 9.35
N LEU A 80 -9.36 4.49 9.83
CA LEU A 80 -7.99 4.76 9.43
C LEU A 80 -7.08 3.55 9.65
N SER A 81 -7.15 2.92 10.83
CA SER A 81 -6.33 1.75 11.13
C SER A 81 -6.57 0.60 10.14
N ARG A 82 -7.82 0.34 9.74
CA ARG A 82 -8.15 -0.71 8.76
C ARG A 82 -7.60 -0.36 7.38
N THR A 83 -7.85 0.86 6.90
CA THR A 83 -7.32 1.34 5.62
C THR A 83 -5.79 1.29 5.57
N LEU A 84 -5.12 1.81 6.59
CA LEU A 84 -3.66 1.83 6.68
C LEU A 84 -3.08 0.42 6.77
N LYS A 85 -3.75 -0.50 7.47
CA LYS A 85 -3.35 -1.91 7.51
C LYS A 85 -3.42 -2.52 6.11
N THR A 86 -4.49 -2.30 5.34
CA THR A 86 -4.59 -2.76 3.94
C THR A 86 -3.47 -2.18 3.09
N MET A 87 -3.25 -0.87 3.13
CA MET A 87 -2.16 -0.21 2.40
C MET A 87 -0.78 -0.74 2.80
N SER A 88 -0.62 -1.13 4.07
CA SER A 88 0.63 -1.71 4.57
C SER A 88 0.89 -3.11 4.06
N HIS A 89 -0.16 -3.94 3.86
CA HIS A 89 0.00 -5.23 3.19
C HIS A 89 0.54 -5.08 1.76
N TYR A 90 0.19 -3.98 1.09
CA TYR A 90 0.70 -3.64 -0.24
C TYR A 90 2.01 -2.84 -0.22
N GLY A 91 2.62 -2.60 0.96
CA GLY A 91 3.86 -1.85 1.08
C GLY A 91 3.75 -0.35 0.72
N ILE A 92 2.52 0.18 0.66
CA ILE A 92 2.26 1.61 0.36
C ILE A 92 2.50 2.45 1.62
N VAL A 93 2.21 1.87 2.78
CA VAL A 93 2.40 2.47 4.11
C VAL A 93 3.19 1.53 5.01
N GLU A 94 4.19 2.03 5.70
CA GLU A 94 4.83 1.33 6.81
C GLU A 94 4.08 1.67 8.11
N MET A 95 3.71 0.64 8.87
CA MET A 95 3.06 0.79 10.18
C MET A 95 4.10 0.56 11.27
N ARG A 96 4.80 1.63 11.67
CA ARG A 96 5.88 1.55 12.64
C ARG A 96 5.36 1.61 14.06
N ARG A 97 5.74 0.64 14.89
CA ARG A 97 5.44 0.67 16.32
C ARG A 97 6.50 1.49 17.03
N GLU A 98 6.09 2.59 17.65
CA GLU A 98 6.95 3.47 18.43
C GLU A 98 6.31 3.62 19.82
N ASN A 99 7.00 3.13 20.85
CA ASN A 99 6.48 3.05 22.22
C ASN A 99 5.12 2.33 22.29
N ARG A 100 4.06 3.06 22.69
CA ARG A 100 2.68 2.57 22.81
C ARG A 100 1.80 2.94 21.61
N HIS A 101 2.38 3.55 20.57
CA HIS A 101 1.65 4.05 19.42
C HIS A 101 2.10 3.40 18.11
N VAL A 102 1.21 3.47 17.12
CA VAL A 102 1.51 3.05 15.75
C VAL A 102 1.55 4.29 14.89
N ARG A 103 2.74 4.55 14.33
CA ARG A 103 3.01 5.66 13.43
C ARG A 103 2.89 5.19 11.98
N PRO A 104 1.96 5.75 11.19
CA PRO A 104 1.89 5.47 9.76
C PRO A 104 2.91 6.30 8.99
N ILE A 105 3.71 5.66 8.14
CA ILE A 105 4.72 6.30 7.30
C ILE A 105 4.42 5.97 5.83
N VAL A 106 4.27 6.98 4.98
CA VAL A 106 3.99 6.77 3.56
C VAL A 106 5.27 6.43 2.81
N MET A 107 5.26 5.29 2.11
CA MET A 107 6.39 4.82 1.33
C MET A 107 6.37 5.35 -0.11
N ALA A 108 5.17 5.60 -0.64
CA ALA A 108 4.97 6.13 -1.99
C ALA A 108 3.68 6.94 -2.12
N THR A 109 3.75 8.00 -2.92
CA THR A 109 2.58 8.77 -3.38
C THR A 109 2.39 8.71 -4.89
N GLU A 110 3.32 8.05 -5.60
CA GLU A 110 3.31 7.89 -7.05
C GLU A 110 3.29 6.40 -7.40
N PHE A 111 2.38 6.04 -8.29
CA PHE A 111 2.10 4.66 -8.65
C PHE A 111 2.15 4.49 -10.17
N GLN A 112 2.83 3.45 -10.63
CA GLN A 112 2.77 3.02 -12.02
C GLN A 112 1.91 1.78 -12.10
N ILE A 113 0.83 1.84 -12.87
CA ILE A 113 -0.04 0.69 -13.08
C ILE A 113 0.44 -0.05 -14.34
N LEU A 114 0.75 -1.32 -14.18
CA LEU A 114 1.12 -2.23 -15.25
C LEU A 114 0.02 -3.31 -15.33
N ALA A 115 -0.91 -3.13 -16.26
CA ALA A 115 -1.93 -4.12 -16.57
C ALA A 115 -1.50 -4.91 -17.80
N ALA A 116 -1.64 -6.23 -17.75
CA ALA A 116 -1.36 -7.17 -18.83
C ALA A 116 -2.60 -8.03 -19.11
#